data_AF-A0A7K0WN61-F1
#
_entry.id   AF-A0A7K0WN61-F1
#
_cell.length_a   1.000
_cell.length_b   1.000
_cell.length_c   1.000
_cell.angle_alpha   90.00
_cell.angle_beta   90.00
_cell.angle_gamma   90.00
#
_symmetry.space_group_name_H-M   'P 1'
#
loop_
_entity.id
_entity.type
_entity.pdbx_description
1 polymer ?
#
loop_
_entity_poly.entity_id
_entity_poly.type
_entity_poly.pdbx_seq_one_letter_code
_entity_poly.pdbx_strand_id
1 'polypeptide(L)'
;MEPQEGLTPWRSASAQVLVSNLDSLELEPDDLHHLQRVLRLREGDEVCATNGQGGWQSCAFLGTQQLEPLAEQHQELPPKYLVTVGFAVVKGERPELIVQKLTELGVDQIWPFT
;
A
#
# COMPACT_ATOMS: atom_id res chain seq x y z
N MET A 1 1.90 25.66 12.89
CA MET A 1 1.95 24.68 11.79
C MET A 1 0.52 24.29 11.56
N GLU A 2 -0.11 24.88 10.56
CA GLU A 2 -1.54 24.69 10.30
C GLU A 2 -1.85 23.20 10.06
N PRO A 3 -3.02 22.71 10.50
CA PRO A 3 -3.43 21.35 10.21
C PRO A 3 -3.63 21.25 8.70
N GLN A 4 -2.93 20.32 8.02
CA GLN A 4 -3.22 20.00 6.63
C GLN A 4 -4.60 19.30 6.59
N GLU A 5 -5.65 20.11 6.49
CA GLU A 5 -7.00 19.70 6.19
C GLU A 5 -7.04 19.11 4.77
N GLY A 6 -7.32 17.82 4.71
CA GLY A 6 -7.41 17.03 3.49
C GLY A 6 -6.79 15.67 3.78
N LEU A 7 -7.64 14.66 4.02
CA LEU A 7 -7.16 13.28 4.04
C LEU A 7 -6.28 13.06 2.80
N THR A 8 -5.07 12.52 2.98
CA THR A 8 -4.25 12.13 1.83
C THR A 8 -5.12 11.30 0.89
N PRO A 9 -5.15 11.58 -0.43
CA PRO A 9 -6.12 10.99 -1.36
C PRO A 9 -6.21 9.45 -1.26
N TRP A 10 -5.07 8.80 -0.98
CA TRP A 10 -4.99 7.35 -0.76
C TRP A 10 -5.76 6.82 0.45
N ARG A 11 -6.08 7.66 1.45
CA ARG A 11 -6.90 7.30 2.63
C ARG A 11 -8.39 7.23 2.32
N SER A 12 -8.85 7.92 1.28
CA SER A 12 -10.25 7.91 0.83
C SER A 12 -10.51 6.94 -0.31
N ALA A 13 -9.47 6.37 -0.92
CA ALA A 13 -9.60 5.40 -1.99
C ALA A 13 -10.33 4.12 -1.51
N SER A 14 -11.06 3.49 -2.42
CA SER A 14 -11.83 2.27 -2.13
C SER A 14 -10.94 1.07 -1.82
N ALA A 15 -9.72 1.07 -2.35
CA ALA A 15 -8.69 0.07 -2.11
C ALA A 15 -7.29 0.66 -2.33
N GLN A 16 -6.29 0.06 -1.68
CA GLN A 16 -4.88 0.21 -2.05
C GLN A 16 -4.42 -1.06 -2.76
N VAL A 17 -3.68 -0.90 -3.85
CA VAL A 17 -3.17 -2.00 -4.66
C VAL A 17 -1.67 -1.84 -4.87
N LEU A 18 -0.94 -2.94 -4.81
CA LEU A 18 0.49 -2.97 -5.07
C LEU A 18 0.70 -3.22 -6.56
N VAL A 19 1.46 -2.36 -7.23
CA VAL A 19 1.88 -2.54 -8.63
C VAL A 19 3.39 -2.63 -8.69
N SER A 20 3.91 -3.32 -9.71
CA SER A 20 5.35 -3.44 -9.92
C SER A 20 6.02 -2.11 -10.30
N ASN A 21 5.31 -1.25 -11.03
CA ASN A 21 5.77 0.07 -11.46
C ASN A 21 4.58 1.04 -11.61
N LEU A 22 4.73 2.31 -11.21
CA LEU A 22 3.72 3.35 -11.39
C LEU A 22 3.63 3.89 -12.84
N ASP A 23 4.65 3.65 -13.66
CA ASP A 23 4.58 3.95 -15.11
C ASP A 23 3.81 2.87 -15.89
N SER A 24 3.51 1.74 -15.24
CA SER A 24 2.79 0.60 -15.80
C SER A 24 1.78 0.09 -14.78
N LEU A 25 0.64 0.77 -14.71
CA LEU A 25 -0.43 0.53 -13.74
C LEU A 25 -1.24 -0.74 -14.05
N GLU A 26 -0.57 -1.89 -13.96
CA GLU A 26 -1.13 -3.21 -14.17
C GLU A 26 -1.30 -3.94 -12.84
N LEU A 27 -2.50 -4.44 -12.60
CA LEU A 27 -2.86 -5.30 -11.49
C LEU A 27 -2.42 -6.74 -11.77
N GLU A 28 -1.94 -7.42 -10.73
CA GLU A 28 -1.79 -8.86 -10.78
C GLU A 28 -3.18 -9.55 -10.83
N PRO A 29 -3.28 -10.76 -11.39
CA PRO A 29 -4.56 -11.48 -11.52
C PRO A 29 -5.31 -11.67 -10.19
N ASP A 30 -4.59 -11.88 -9.10
CA ASP A 30 -5.18 -12.06 -7.76
C ASP A 30 -5.75 -10.74 -7.22
N ASP A 31 -5.10 -9.61 -7.49
CA ASP A 31 -5.62 -8.29 -7.13
C ASP A 31 -6.88 -7.97 -7.92
N LEU A 32 -6.89 -8.21 -9.24
CA LEU A 32 -8.10 -8.06 -10.05
C LEU A 32 -9.26 -8.89 -9.51
N HIS A 33 -9.00 -10.16 -9.17
CA HIS A 33 -10.00 -11.03 -8.56
C HIS A 33 -10.52 -10.45 -7.23
N HIS A 34 -9.61 -10.00 -6.37
CA HIS A 34 -9.96 -9.42 -5.07
C HIS A 34 -10.85 -8.17 -5.24
N LEU A 35 -10.45 -7.23 -6.09
CA LEU A 35 -11.21 -6.00 -6.36
C LEU A 35 -12.62 -6.31 -6.89
N GLN A 36 -12.75 -7.24 -7.86
CA GLN A 36 -14.03 -7.55 -8.49
C GLN A 36 -14.96 -8.42 -7.65
N ARG A 37 -14.41 -9.47 -7.01
CA ARG A 37 -15.23 -10.53 -6.39
C ARG A 37 -15.39 -10.34 -4.90
N VAL A 38 -14.34 -9.85 -4.24
CA VAL A 38 -14.35 -9.65 -2.78
C VAL A 38 -14.86 -8.26 -2.44
N LEU A 39 -14.17 -7.23 -2.94
CA LEU A 39 -14.56 -5.83 -2.70
C LEU A 39 -15.75 -5.38 -3.55
N ARG A 40 -15.96 -6.02 -4.71
CA ARG A 40 -17.05 -5.73 -5.66
C ARG A 40 -17.00 -4.28 -6.17
N LEU A 41 -15.80 -3.80 -6.45
CA LEU A 41 -15.60 -2.50 -7.09
C LEU A 41 -16.23 -2.50 -8.49
N ARG A 42 -16.69 -1.32 -8.88
CA ARG A 42 -17.24 -1.00 -10.20
C ARG A 42 -16.23 -0.24 -11.01
N GLU A 43 -16.43 -0.26 -12.33
CA GLU A 43 -15.70 0.63 -13.22
C GLU A 43 -15.89 2.09 -12.79
N GLY A 44 -14.79 2.83 -12.68
CA GLY A 44 -14.75 4.21 -12.21
C GLY A 44 -14.56 4.37 -10.70
N ASP A 45 -14.62 3.30 -9.89
CA ASP A 45 -14.27 3.40 -8.47
C ASP A 45 -12.78 3.78 -8.32
N GLU A 46 -12.49 4.75 -7.44
CA GLU A 46 -11.13 5.20 -7.20
C GLU A 46 -10.37 4.20 -6.32
N VAL A 47 -9.17 3.83 -6.77
CA VAL A 47 -8.17 3.02 -6.07
C VAL A 47 -6.85 3.77 -6.00
N CYS A 48 -6.00 3.42 -5.05
CA CYS A 48 -4.65 3.95 -4.94
C CYS A 48 -3.63 2.88 -5.29
N ALA A 49 -2.90 3.06 -6.39
CA ALA A 49 -1.77 2.21 -6.75
C ALA A 49 -0.51 2.66 -6.00
N THR A 50 0.27 1.72 -5.46
CA THR A 50 1.58 1.98 -4.85
C THR A 50 2.63 1.00 -5.35
N ASN A 51 3.89 1.41 -5.41
CA ASN A 51 5.03 0.55 -5.74
C ASN A 51 5.77 -0.01 -4.50
N GLY A 52 5.26 0.25 -3.29
CA GLY A 52 5.89 -0.15 -2.02
C GLY A 52 7.21 0.56 -1.71
N GLN A 53 7.61 1.56 -2.50
CA GLN A 53 8.87 2.30 -2.38
C GLN A 53 8.62 3.80 -2.10
N GLY A 54 7.49 4.09 -1.45
CA GLY A 54 7.04 5.46 -1.15
C GLY A 54 6.32 6.14 -2.32
N GLY A 55 6.26 5.52 -3.49
CA GLY A 55 5.51 6.03 -4.63
C GLY A 55 4.04 5.58 -4.59
N TRP A 56 3.12 6.47 -4.96
CA TRP A 56 1.71 6.14 -5.15
C TRP A 56 1.01 7.06 -6.15
N GLN A 57 -0.14 6.61 -6.67
CA GLN A 57 -0.96 7.36 -7.61
C GLN A 57 -2.45 7.01 -7.45
N SER A 58 -3.33 8.02 -7.49
CA SER A 58 -4.78 7.80 -7.59
C SER A 58 -5.15 7.32 -9.00
N CYS A 59 -5.96 6.26 -9.08
CA CYS A 59 -6.38 5.66 -10.33
C CYS A 59 -7.86 5.27 -10.30
N ALA A 60 -8.52 5.27 -11.46
CA ALA A 60 -9.82 4.64 -11.64
C ALA A 60 -9.64 3.15 -11.95
N PHE A 61 -10.43 2.32 -11.28
CA PHE A 61 -10.54 0.91 -11.61
C PHE A 61 -11.35 0.72 -12.90
N LEU A 62 -10.80 -0.02 -13.87
CA LEU A 62 -11.44 -0.23 -15.19
C LEU A 62 -12.13 -1.59 -15.32
N GLY A 63 -12.24 -2.38 -14.26
CA GLY A 63 -12.77 -3.75 -14.39
C GLY A 63 -11.84 -4.70 -15.15
N THR A 64 -10.61 -4.27 -15.45
CA THR A 64 -9.57 -5.07 -16.11
C THR A 64 -8.27 -5.00 -15.31
N GLN A 65 -7.20 -5.63 -15.79
CA GLN A 65 -5.89 -5.52 -15.15
C GLN A 65 -5.29 -4.11 -15.25
N GLN A 66 -5.76 -3.27 -16.17
CA GLN A 66 -5.26 -1.91 -16.32
C GLN A 66 -6.01 -0.93 -15.42
N LEU A 67 -5.29 0.01 -14.82
CA LEU A 67 -5.86 1.16 -14.11
C LEU A 67 -5.68 2.43 -14.93
N GLU A 68 -6.61 3.37 -14.79
CA GLU A 68 -6.52 4.69 -15.42
C GLU A 68 -6.02 5.73 -14.41
N PRO A 69 -4.92 6.45 -14.67
CA PRO A 69 -4.45 7.52 -13.78
C PRO A 69 -5.48 8.65 -13.63
N LEU A 70 -5.74 9.09 -12.40
CA LEU A 70 -6.62 10.23 -12.10
C LEU A 70 -5.86 11.49 -11.67
N ALA A 71 -4.64 11.31 -11.17
CA ALA A 71 -3.77 12.38 -10.67
C ALA A 71 -2.31 12.12 -11.03
N GLU A 72 -1.43 13.09 -10.78
CA GLU A 72 0.01 12.91 -10.92
C GLU A 72 0.55 11.88 -9.91
N GLN A 73 1.68 11.25 -10.25
CA GLN A 73 2.38 10.37 -9.32
C GLN A 73 2.91 11.18 -8.13
N HIS A 74 2.77 10.61 -6.93
CA HIS A 74 3.30 11.15 -5.70
C HIS A 74 4.45 10.28 -5.21
N GLN A 75 5.48 10.93 -4.65
CA GLN A 75 6.61 10.26 -3.99
C GLN A 75 6.74 10.79 -2.56
N GLU A 76 6.62 9.90 -1.59
CA GLU A 76 6.95 10.21 -0.21
C GLU A 76 8.46 10.29 -0.03
N LEU A 77 8.90 11.31 0.72
CA LEU A 77 10.29 11.46 1.12
C LEU A 77 10.60 10.43 2.21
N PRO A 78 11.81 9.83 2.18
CA PRO A 78 12.21 8.89 3.21
C PRO A 78 12.25 9.59 4.60
N PRO A 79 11.94 8.86 5.68
CA PRO A 79 11.94 9.42 7.01
C PRO A 79 13.36 9.88 7.41
N LYS A 80 13.43 10.94 8.22
CA LYS A 80 14.71 11.50 8.70
C LYS A 80 15.51 10.50 9.56
N TYR A 81 14.81 9.62 10.27
CA TYR A 81 15.39 8.62 11.14
C TYR A 81 14.81 7.26 10.77
N LEU A 82 15.68 6.25 10.75
CA LEU A 82 15.29 4.86 10.54
C LEU A 82 15.15 4.16 11.89
N VAL A 83 14.09 3.36 12.02
CA VAL A 83 13.78 2.54 13.17
C VAL A 83 13.96 1.07 12.79
N THR A 84 14.92 0.41 13.43
CA THR A 84 15.13 -1.03 13.31
C THR A 84 14.67 -1.72 14.59
N VAL A 85 13.85 -2.76 14.45
CA VAL A 85 13.43 -3.61 15.59
C VAL A 85 13.95 -5.03 15.38
N GLY A 86 14.78 -5.47 16.32
CA GLY A 86 15.20 -6.86 16.42
C GLY A 86 14.32 -7.65 17.39
N PHE A 87 13.95 -8.89 17.04
CA PHE A 87 13.23 -9.77 17.96
C PHE A 87 13.73 -11.23 17.91
N ALA A 88 13.71 -11.89 19.06
CA ALA A 88 13.98 -13.32 19.15
C ALA A 88 12.80 -14.13 18.60
N VAL A 89 13.06 -15.05 17.68
CA VAL A 89 12.01 -15.87 17.07
C VAL A 89 11.45 -16.85 18.12
N VAL A 90 10.16 -16.71 18.41
CA VAL A 90 9.42 -17.59 19.32
C VAL A 90 8.56 -18.58 18.52
N LYS A 91 8.21 -19.72 19.10
CA LYS A 91 7.33 -20.73 18.45
C LYS A 91 5.89 -20.22 18.30
N GLY A 92 5.21 -20.70 17.27
CA GLY A 92 3.81 -20.40 16.96
C GLY A 92 3.64 -19.13 16.11
N GLU A 93 2.42 -18.58 16.06
CA GLU A 93 2.01 -17.48 15.16
C GLU A 93 2.43 -16.06 15.61
N ARG A 94 3.30 -15.98 16.62
CA ARG A 94 3.72 -14.68 17.18
C ARG A 94 4.60 -13.87 16.20
N PRO A 95 5.51 -14.46 15.40
CA PRO A 95 6.28 -13.70 14.43
C PRO A 95 5.42 -12.96 13.40
N GLU A 96 4.33 -13.57 12.93
CA GLU A 96 3.41 -12.97 11.97
C GLU A 96 2.73 -11.73 12.55
N LEU A 97 2.25 -11.83 13.80
CA LEU A 97 1.66 -10.69 14.50
C LEU A 97 2.70 -9.57 14.75
N ILE A 98 3.94 -9.94 15.08
CA ILE A 98 5.03 -8.97 15.28
C ILE A 98 5.28 -8.21 13.97
N VAL A 99 5.45 -8.91 12.85
CA VAL A 99 5.69 -8.25 11.55
C VAL A 99 4.53 -7.31 11.21
N GLN A 100 3.29 -7.77 11.33
CA GLN A 100 2.11 -6.94 11.06
C GLN A 100 2.13 -5.65 11.90
N LYS A 101 2.35 -5.76 13.22
CA LYS A 101 2.31 -4.59 14.11
C LYS A 101 3.48 -3.66 13.94
N LEU A 102 4.66 -4.17 13.61
CA LEU A 102 5.81 -3.32 13.31
C LEU A 102 5.62 -2.56 12.00
N THR A 103 5.03 -3.19 10.96
CA THR A 103 4.66 -2.50 9.72
C THR A 103 3.61 -1.42 9.97
N GLU A 104 2.53 -1.72 10.71
CA GLU A 104 1.49 -0.73 11.06
C GLU A 104 2.04 0.46 11.86
N LEU A 105 3.06 0.24 12.69
CA LEU A 105 3.73 1.28 13.48
C LEU A 105 4.78 2.08 12.70
N GLY A 106 5.05 1.71 11.44
CA GLY A 106 6.04 2.40 10.60
C GLY A 106 7.49 2.05 10.95
N VAL A 107 7.76 0.81 11.34
CA VAL A 107 9.15 0.31 11.50
C VAL A 107 9.77 0.08 10.13
N ASP A 108 10.95 0.64 9.90
CA ASP A 108 11.67 0.56 8.62
C ASP A 108 12.35 -0.79 8.39
N GLN A 109 12.87 -1.41 9.46
CA GLN A 109 13.60 -2.67 9.37
C GLN A 109 13.25 -3.63 10.50
N ILE A 110 12.95 -4.87 10.15
CA ILE A 110 12.60 -5.94 11.11
C ILE A 110 13.67 -7.03 11.04
N TRP A 111 14.36 -7.27 12.16
CA TRP A 111 15.49 -8.21 12.25
C TRP A 111 15.15 -9.39 13.18
N PRO A 112 14.61 -10.50 12.65
CA PRO A 112 14.45 -11.72 13.44
C PRO A 112 15.81 -12.35 13.75
N PHE A 113 16.02 -12.78 14.99
CA PHE A 113 17.22 -13.49 15.43
C PHE A 113 16.88 -14.71 16.30
N THR A 114 17.83 -15.64 16.41
CA THR A 114 17.69 -16.91 17.15
C THR A 114 18.80 -17.06 18.18
#